data_AF-A0A661WX44-F1
#
_entry.id   AF-A0A661WX44-F1
#
_cell.length_a   1.000
_cell.length_b   1.000
_cell.length_c   1.000
_cell.angle_alpha   90.00
_cell.angle_beta   90.00
_cell.angle_gamma   90.00
#
_symmetry.space_group_name_H-M   'P 1'
#
loop_
_entity.id
_entity.type
_entity.pdbx_description
1 polymer ?
#
loop_
_entity_poly.entity_id
_entity_poly.type
_entity_poly.pdbx_seq_one_letter_code
_entity_poly.pdbx_strand_id
1 'polypeptide(L)'
;MQKYPLIFLFAALLIAGCHPQIKSPARVSPHFADGQYDSEFPSRPTSPYLDKIIKSVKMVSILTFYKAYEFNLKDSVTIDRIKNGSYKSKVIQETIYEQPSAGTATAILQSGKEILFLTCAHVVMHKDTTIMYYASGYDP
;
A
#
# COMPACT_ATOMS: atom_id res chain seq x y z
N MET A 1 -65.11 -12.29 45.70
CA MET A 1 -64.52 -13.50 45.06
C MET A 1 -63.20 -13.11 44.42
N GLN A 2 -62.09 -13.20 45.16
CA GLN A 2 -60.75 -12.80 44.70
C GLN A 2 -59.78 -13.95 45.02
N LYS A 3 -59.87 -15.05 44.25
CA LYS A 3 -59.22 -16.33 44.57
C LYS A 3 -57.94 -16.64 43.78
N TYR A 4 -57.48 -15.73 42.91
CA TYR A 4 -56.30 -15.97 42.06
C TYR A 4 -55.15 -14.94 42.12
N PRO A 5 -55.00 -14.04 43.12
CA PRO A 5 -53.88 -13.10 43.13
C PRO A 5 -52.52 -13.81 43.29
N LEU A 6 -52.51 -14.96 43.97
CA LEU A 6 -51.29 -15.75 44.20
C LEU A 6 -50.79 -16.44 42.93
N ILE A 7 -51.70 -16.89 42.05
CA ILE A 7 -51.34 -17.53 40.78
C ILE A 7 -50.72 -16.51 39.82
N PHE A 8 -51.27 -15.28 39.81
CA PHE A 8 -50.72 -14.20 38.98
C PHE A 8 -49.34 -13.75 39.46
N LEU A 9 -49.11 -13.72 40.78
CA LEU A 9 -47.80 -13.45 41.37
C LEU A 9 -46.78 -14.54 41.04
N PHE A 10 -47.18 -15.82 41.07
CA PHE A 10 -46.31 -16.94 40.74
C PHE A 10 -45.98 -16.97 39.24
N ALA A 11 -46.94 -16.67 38.38
CA ALA A 11 -46.73 -16.52 36.94
C ALA A 11 -45.77 -15.37 36.63
N ALA A 12 -45.88 -14.23 37.33
CA ALA A 12 -44.97 -13.10 37.19
C ALA A 12 -43.53 -13.44 37.64
N LEU A 13 -43.36 -14.30 38.64
CA LEU A 13 -42.05 -14.75 39.09
C LEU A 13 -41.35 -15.63 38.05
N LEU A 14 -42.11 -16.45 37.32
CA LEU A 14 -41.56 -17.36 36.30
C LEU A 14 -41.05 -16.61 35.05
N ILE A 15 -41.67 -15.49 34.67
CA ILE A 15 -41.19 -14.66 33.56
C ILE A 15 -39.99 -13.76 33.92
N ALA A 16 -39.78 -13.45 35.20
CA ALA A 16 -38.62 -12.67 35.65
C ALA A 16 -37.30 -13.48 35.71
N GLY A 17 -37.38 -14.83 35.67
CA GLY A 17 -36.20 -15.71 35.74
C GLY A 17 -35.43 -15.87 34.42
N CYS A 18 -36.04 -15.54 33.28
CA CYS A 18 -35.42 -15.64 31.96
C CYS A 18 -34.76 -14.32 31.54
N HIS A 19 -33.80 -13.82 32.33
CA HIS A 19 -32.87 -12.82 31.80
C HIS A 19 -31.67 -13.57 31.21
N PRO A 20 -31.43 -13.52 29.89
CA PRO A 20 -30.22 -14.09 29.32
C PRO A 20 -29.02 -13.35 29.91
N GLN A 21 -28.26 -14.03 30.77
CA GLN A 21 -26.95 -13.53 31.14
C GLN A 21 -26.11 -13.52 29.87
N ILE A 22 -25.97 -12.34 29.26
CA ILE A 22 -24.94 -12.09 28.26
C ILE A 22 -23.63 -12.29 29.00
N LYS A 23 -23.08 -13.52 28.92
CA LYS A 23 -21.71 -13.78 29.32
C LYS A 23 -20.87 -12.86 28.47
N SER A 24 -20.40 -11.77 29.07
CA SER A 24 -19.32 -10.97 28.48
C SER A 24 -18.22 -11.97 28.14
N PRO A 25 -17.66 -11.95 26.91
CA PRO A 25 -16.64 -12.90 26.52
C PRO A 25 -15.57 -12.88 27.62
N ALA A 26 -15.22 -14.08 28.07
CA ALA A 26 -14.34 -14.30 29.21
C ALA A 26 -13.16 -13.32 29.15
N ARG A 27 -12.85 -12.69 30.29
CA ARG A 27 -11.62 -11.91 30.45
C ARG A 27 -10.49 -12.73 29.84
N VAL A 28 -9.87 -12.13 28.84
CA VAL A 28 -8.63 -12.55 28.19
C VAL A 28 -7.74 -13.24 29.22
N SER A 29 -7.34 -14.49 28.95
CA SER A 29 -6.50 -15.25 29.88
C SER A 29 -5.22 -14.47 30.20
N PRO A 30 -4.59 -14.67 31.38
CA PRO A 30 -3.36 -13.95 31.71
C PRO A 30 -2.16 -14.31 30.81
N HIS A 31 -2.28 -15.27 29.89
CA HIS A 31 -1.23 -15.65 28.95
C HIS A 31 -1.07 -14.66 27.77
N PHE A 32 -1.98 -13.71 27.57
CA PHE A 32 -1.96 -12.74 26.44
C PHE A 32 -1.26 -11.40 26.74
N ALA A 33 -0.51 -11.32 27.85
CA ALA A 33 0.10 -10.06 28.31
C ALA A 33 1.62 -10.01 28.11
N ASP A 34 2.18 -10.84 27.22
CA ASP A 34 3.62 -10.85 26.93
C ASP A 34 4.03 -9.88 25.81
N GLY A 35 3.03 -9.27 25.14
CA GLY A 35 3.25 -8.29 24.07
C GLY A 35 3.71 -8.91 22.75
N GLN A 36 3.63 -10.23 22.60
CA GLN A 36 3.98 -10.93 21.37
C GLN A 36 2.75 -11.12 20.47
N TYR A 37 2.99 -11.50 19.21
CA TYR A 37 1.92 -11.72 18.25
C TYR A 37 1.28 -13.10 18.50
N ASP A 38 0.13 -13.11 19.15
CA ASP A 38 -0.61 -14.35 19.40
C ASP A 38 -1.42 -14.77 18.17
N SER A 39 -1.34 -16.06 17.82
CA SER A 39 -2.02 -16.63 16.64
C SER A 39 -3.48 -16.98 16.88
N GLU A 40 -4.08 -16.49 17.97
CA GLU A 40 -5.49 -16.76 18.25
C GLU A 40 -6.44 -15.89 17.43
N PHE A 41 -7.62 -16.45 17.16
CA PHE A 41 -8.68 -15.73 16.46
C PHE A 41 -9.15 -14.53 17.29
N PRO A 42 -9.41 -13.38 16.65
CA PRO A 42 -9.79 -12.18 17.37
C PRO A 42 -11.11 -12.39 18.11
N SER A 43 -11.12 -12.09 19.40
CA SER A 43 -12.30 -12.17 20.27
C SER A 43 -13.35 -11.10 19.96
N ARG A 44 -13.04 -10.14 19.07
CA ARG A 44 -13.90 -9.03 18.63
C ARG A 44 -14.05 -9.03 17.11
N PRO A 45 -15.17 -8.53 16.57
CA PRO A 45 -15.35 -8.42 15.13
C PRO A 45 -14.30 -7.49 14.50
N THR A 46 -13.49 -8.02 13.60
CA THR A 46 -12.40 -7.30 12.91
C THR A 46 -12.80 -6.75 11.54
N SER A 47 -13.96 -7.15 11.00
CA SER A 47 -14.42 -6.77 9.66
C SER A 47 -14.37 -5.26 9.38
N PRO A 48 -14.76 -4.35 10.31
CA PRO A 48 -14.66 -2.91 10.07
C PRO A 48 -13.22 -2.40 9.92
N TYR A 49 -12.26 -3.05 10.57
CA TYR A 49 -10.83 -2.70 10.47
C TYR A 49 -10.24 -3.23 9.16
N LEU A 50 -10.59 -4.46 8.77
CA LEU A 50 -10.18 -5.03 7.50
C LEU A 50 -10.71 -4.23 6.31
N ASP A 51 -11.98 -3.80 6.37
CA ASP A 51 -12.56 -2.92 5.34
C ASP A 51 -11.78 -1.61 5.20
N LYS A 52 -11.37 -0.99 6.32
CA LYS A 52 -10.51 0.20 6.30
C LYS A 52 -9.13 -0.08 5.68
N ILE A 53 -8.49 -1.19 6.07
CA ILE A 53 -7.18 -1.59 5.54
C ILE A 53 -7.28 -1.82 4.02
N ILE A 54 -8.27 -2.58 3.55
CA ILE A 54 -8.47 -2.85 2.13
C ILE A 54 -8.72 -1.54 1.37
N LYS A 55 -9.54 -0.63 1.90
CA LYS A 55 -9.80 0.68 1.29
C LYS A 55 -8.58 1.59 1.23
N SER A 56 -7.59 1.39 2.11
CA SER A 56 -6.35 2.17 2.13
C SER A 56 -5.36 1.78 1.03
N VAL A 57 -5.46 0.57 0.47
CA VAL A 57 -4.59 0.10 -0.61
C VAL A 57 -5.07 0.68 -1.95
N LYS A 58 -4.17 1.37 -2.64
CA LYS A 58 -4.40 2.01 -3.94
C LYS A 58 -3.39 1.51 -4.97
N MET A 59 -3.80 1.53 -6.23
CA MET A 59 -2.89 1.37 -7.36
C MET A 59 -2.25 2.72 -7.67
N VAL A 60 -0.93 2.75 -7.84
CA VAL A 60 -0.15 3.91 -8.27
C VAL A 60 0.47 3.57 -9.61
N SER A 61 0.30 4.48 -10.57
CA SER A 61 0.87 4.38 -11.91
C SER A 61 1.71 5.62 -12.17
N ILE A 62 2.94 5.40 -12.62
CA ILE A 62 3.95 6.44 -12.84
C ILE A 62 4.45 6.31 -14.27
N LEU A 63 4.59 7.47 -14.91
CA LEU A 63 5.11 7.57 -16.26
C LEU A 63 6.31 8.53 -16.24
N THR A 64 7.49 7.99 -16.53
CA THR A 64 8.72 8.78 -16.61
C THR A 64 9.07 9.03 -18.07
N PHE A 65 9.41 10.27 -18.39
CA PHE A 65 9.82 10.66 -19.73
C PHE A 65 11.31 10.92 -19.77
N TYR A 66 11.99 10.30 -20.74
CA TYR A 66 13.40 10.47 -20.98
C TYR A 66 13.63 11.10 -22.35
N LYS A 67 14.63 11.97 -22.41
CA LYS A 67 15.18 12.47 -23.66
C LYS A 67 16.40 11.62 -24.02
N ALA A 68 16.27 10.80 -25.04
CA ALA A 68 17.35 9.99 -25.60
C ALA A 68 18.10 10.76 -26.69
N TYR A 69 19.42 10.61 -26.66
CA TYR A 69 20.35 11.16 -27.65
C TYR A 69 21.11 10.02 -28.29
N GLU A 70 21.02 9.91 -29.60
CA GLU A 70 21.76 8.93 -30.38
C GLU A 70 22.97 9.60 -31.05
N PHE A 71 24.08 8.88 -31.07
CA PHE A 71 25.38 9.36 -31.55
C PHE A 71 25.94 8.42 -32.60
N ASN A 72 26.73 8.96 -33.55
CA ASN A 72 27.47 8.10 -34.47
C ASN A 72 28.62 7.42 -33.74
N LEU A 73 28.88 6.14 -34.05
CA LEU A 73 30.09 5.47 -33.58
C LEU A 73 31.36 6.23 -33.99
N LYS A 74 31.37 6.80 -35.20
CA LYS A 74 32.49 7.60 -35.75
C LYS A 74 32.80 8.85 -34.92
N ASP A 75 31.82 9.38 -34.18
CA ASP A 75 32.00 10.59 -33.38
C ASP A 75 32.66 10.32 -32.02
N SER A 76 32.80 9.05 -31.63
CA SER A 76 33.50 8.60 -30.41
C SER A 76 33.15 9.45 -29.18
N VAL A 77 31.84 9.64 -28.96
CA VAL A 77 31.33 10.47 -27.86
C VAL A 77 31.62 9.75 -26.53
N THR A 78 32.37 10.42 -25.66
CA THR A 78 32.72 9.90 -24.33
C THR A 78 31.83 10.50 -23.24
N ILE A 79 31.78 9.84 -22.08
CA ILE A 79 31.04 10.33 -20.90
C ILE A 79 31.54 11.72 -20.48
N ASP A 80 32.84 11.98 -20.57
CA ASP A 80 33.40 13.28 -20.20
C ASP A 80 32.90 14.39 -21.13
N ARG A 81 32.69 14.09 -22.42
CA ARG A 81 32.08 15.02 -23.37
C ARG A 81 30.57 15.23 -23.13
N ILE A 82 29.90 14.24 -22.56
CA ILE A 82 28.51 14.41 -22.13
C ILE A 82 28.47 15.33 -20.91
N LYS A 83 29.31 15.07 -19.90
CA LYS A 83 29.38 15.87 -18.66
C LYS A 83 29.78 17.32 -18.90
N ASN A 84 30.67 17.58 -19.84
CA ASN A 84 31.10 18.94 -20.18
C ASN A 84 30.16 19.68 -21.16
N GLY A 85 29.07 19.04 -21.61
CA GLY A 85 28.05 19.64 -22.48
C GLY A 85 28.41 19.73 -23.97
N SER A 86 29.59 19.26 -24.40
CA SER A 86 30.07 19.35 -25.78
C SER A 86 29.55 18.27 -26.74
N TYR A 87 28.51 17.53 -26.33
CA TYR A 87 27.92 16.42 -27.10
C TYR A 87 26.82 16.85 -28.07
N LYS A 88 26.18 18.01 -27.85
CA LYS A 88 24.96 18.42 -28.60
C LYS A 88 25.20 18.54 -30.10
N SER A 89 26.39 19.00 -30.52
CA SER A 89 26.73 19.12 -31.94
C SER A 89 26.98 17.78 -32.64
N LYS A 90 26.96 16.66 -31.89
CA LYS A 90 27.22 15.30 -32.36
C LYS A 90 25.98 14.40 -32.29
N VAL A 91 24.84 14.95 -31.87
CA VAL A 91 23.57 14.22 -31.82
C VAL A 91 23.08 13.98 -33.25
N ILE A 92 22.83 12.73 -33.60
CA ILE A 92 22.17 12.36 -34.86
C ILE A 92 20.66 12.48 -34.69
N GLN A 93 20.15 11.94 -33.59
CA GLN A 93 18.72 11.85 -33.33
C GLN A 93 18.43 12.13 -31.85
N GLU A 94 17.38 12.90 -31.63
CA GLU A 94 16.77 13.13 -30.33
C GLU A 94 15.39 12.48 -30.33
N THR A 95 15.15 11.58 -29.37
CA THR A 95 13.88 10.87 -29.22
C THR A 95 13.38 11.03 -27.79
N ILE A 96 12.07 11.16 -27.60
CA ILE A 96 11.46 11.05 -26.27
C ILE A 96 11.00 9.60 -26.12
N TYR A 97 11.46 8.93 -25.06
CA TYR A 97 10.96 7.60 -24.71
C TYR A 97 10.31 7.61 -23.34
N GLU A 98 9.32 6.75 -23.18
CA GLU A 98 8.51 6.63 -21.97
C GLU A 98 8.90 5.37 -21.21
N GLN A 99 9.00 5.49 -19.90
CA GLN A 99 9.21 4.37 -19.00
C GLN A 99 8.07 4.32 -17.96
N PRO A 100 7.05 3.49 -18.20
CA PRO A 100 5.97 3.29 -17.25
C PRO A 100 6.39 2.35 -16.12
N SER A 101 5.87 2.61 -14.93
CA SER A 101 5.93 1.71 -13.77
C SER A 101 4.62 1.77 -13.01
N ALA A 102 4.21 0.66 -12.41
CA ALA A 102 2.98 0.60 -11.63
C ALA A 102 3.13 -0.35 -10.44
N GLY A 103 2.41 -0.06 -9.37
CA GLY A 103 2.46 -0.87 -8.16
C GLY A 103 1.40 -0.46 -7.16
N THR A 104 1.40 -1.12 -6.00
CA THR A 104 0.46 -0.82 -4.92
C THR A 104 1.08 0.15 -3.93
N ALA A 105 0.24 0.99 -3.34
CA ALA A 105 0.61 1.88 -2.26
C ALA A 105 -0.47 1.90 -1.19
N THR A 106 -0.07 2.10 0.05
CA THR A 106 -0.98 2.20 1.19
C THR A 106 -1.10 3.64 1.62
N ALA A 107 -2.31 4.19 1.66
CA ALA A 107 -2.55 5.52 2.23
C ALA A 107 -2.40 5.46 3.76
N ILE A 108 -1.38 6.13 4.30
CA ILE A 108 -1.07 6.13 5.74
C ILE A 108 -1.47 7.42 6.46
N LEU A 109 -1.68 8.51 5.71
CA LEU A 109 -2.13 9.79 6.24
C LEU A 109 -3.02 10.48 5.20
N GLN A 110 -4.05 11.18 5.69
CA GLN A 110 -4.82 12.13 4.90
C GLN A 110 -5.02 13.41 5.72
N SER A 111 -4.51 14.53 5.21
CA SER A 111 -4.66 15.85 5.82
C SER A 111 -5.30 16.79 4.79
N GLY A 112 -6.61 16.98 4.88
CA GLY A 112 -7.37 17.78 3.92
C GLY A 112 -7.26 17.23 2.49
N LYS A 113 -6.50 17.94 1.64
CA LYS A 113 -6.26 17.58 0.22
C LYS A 113 -4.97 16.77 0.01
N GLU A 114 -4.17 16.59 1.05
CA GLU A 114 -2.90 15.87 0.98
C GLU A 114 -3.10 14.42 1.43
N ILE A 115 -2.54 13.49 0.67
CA ILE A 115 -2.53 12.06 0.98
C ILE A 115 -1.09 11.57 0.95
N LEU A 116 -0.66 10.91 2.02
CA LEU A 116 0.64 10.26 2.10
C LEU A 116 0.51 8.78 1.78
N PHE A 117 1.28 8.34 0.79
CA PHE A 117 1.34 6.95 0.37
C PHE A 117 2.66 6.30 0.79
N LEU A 118 2.58 5.08 1.32
CA LEU A 118 3.72 4.20 1.54
C LEU A 118 3.75 3.15 0.42
N THR A 119 4.87 3.08 -0.32
CA THR A 119 5.08 2.11 -1.40
C THR A 119 6.55 1.72 -1.51
N CYS A 120 6.83 0.71 -2.32
CA CYS A 120 8.19 0.26 -2.61
C CYS A 120 8.91 1.27 -3.50
N ALA A 121 10.20 1.50 -3.22
CA ALA A 121 11.04 2.41 -4.01
C ALA A 121 11.02 2.11 -5.51
N HIS A 122 11.07 0.83 -5.92
CA HIS A 122 11.09 0.45 -7.34
C HIS A 122 9.82 0.83 -8.12
N VAL A 123 8.70 1.11 -7.45
CA VAL A 123 7.47 1.57 -8.10
C VAL A 123 7.64 3.01 -8.58
N VAL A 124 8.36 3.82 -7.78
CA VAL A 124 8.42 5.29 -7.97
C VAL A 124 9.79 5.79 -8.44
N MET A 125 10.85 5.05 -8.14
CA MET A 125 12.23 5.45 -8.43
C MET A 125 12.66 4.90 -9.78
N HIS A 126 12.90 5.82 -10.71
CA HIS A 126 13.57 5.54 -11.98
C HIS A 126 14.97 6.16 -11.95
N LYS A 127 15.89 5.66 -12.77
CA LYS A 127 17.26 6.23 -12.83
C LYS A 127 17.23 7.61 -13.47
N ASP A 128 17.98 8.57 -12.96
CA ASP A 128 18.02 9.92 -13.54
C ASP A 128 18.61 9.94 -14.96
N THR A 129 19.54 9.03 -15.26
CA THR A 129 20.18 8.91 -16.58
C THR A 129 20.55 7.47 -16.87
N THR A 130 20.26 7.02 -18.09
CA THR A 130 20.66 5.71 -18.60
C THR A 130 21.69 5.91 -19.72
N ILE A 131 22.80 5.18 -19.66
CA ILE A 131 23.86 5.24 -20.67
C ILE A 131 23.98 3.85 -21.28
N MET A 132 23.86 3.78 -22.60
CA MET A 132 24.09 2.56 -23.37
C MET A 132 25.41 2.71 -24.12
N TYR A 133 26.29 1.71 -23.97
CA TYR A 133 27.59 1.69 -24.65
C TYR A 133 27.50 0.80 -25.88
N TYR A 134 28.22 1.21 -26.93
CA TYR A 134 28.43 0.39 -28.11
C TYR A 134 29.82 -0.22 -28.05
N ALA A 135 29.93 -1.52 -28.35
CA ALA A 135 31.22 -2.18 -28.46
C ALA A 135 31.84 -1.89 -29.84
N SER A 136 33.13 -1.54 -29.86
CA SER A 136 33.88 -1.38 -31.11
C SER A 136 34.01 -2.73 -31.81
N GLY A 137 33.31 -2.93 -32.92
CA GLY A 137 33.37 -4.16 -33.73
C GLY A 137 32.00 -4.81 -34.04
N TYR A 138 30.90 -4.24 -33.57
CA TYR A 138 29.55 -4.67 -33.95
C TYR A 138 28.97 -3.64 -34.95
N ASP A 139 28.93 -4.02 -36.22
CA ASP A 139 28.21 -3.31 -37.28
C ASP A 139 26.85 -4.03 -37.44
N PRO A 140 25.71 -3.36 -37.17
CA PRO A 140 24.38 -3.99 -37.28
C PRO A 140 23.98 -4.33 -38.71
#